data_AF-A0A6G2VVB6-F1
#
_entry.id   AF-A0A6G2VVB6-F1
#
_cell.length_a   1.000
_cell.length_b   1.000
_cell.length_c   1.000
_cell.angle_alpha   90.00
_cell.angle_beta   90.00
_cell.angle_gamma   90.00
#
_symmetry.space_group_name_H-M   'P 1'
#
loop_
_entity.id
_entity.type
_entity.pdbx_description
1 polymer ?
#
loop_
_entity_poly.entity_id
_entity_poly.type
_entity_poly.pdbx_seq_one_letter_code
_entity_poly.pdbx_strand_id
1 'polypeptide(L)'
;MTATDEPVLFHTTGRAAHITLNRPKALNALSHEMVRRIDDALGNWERDPAVETVVITGAGERGLCAGGDIRSIHDDARDGDGSASAA
;
A
#
# COMPACT_ATOMS: atom_id res chain seq x y z
N MET A 1 -12.62 -17.16 -3.57
CA MET A 1 -11.73 -16.03 -3.88
C MET A 1 -10.61 -16.05 -2.86
N THR A 2 -9.44 -16.53 -3.26
CA THR A 2 -8.24 -16.45 -2.43
C THR A 2 -7.89 -14.98 -2.28
N ALA A 3 -8.09 -14.41 -1.09
CA ALA A 3 -7.50 -13.13 -0.77
C ALA A 3 -5.98 -13.34 -0.86
N THR A 4 -5.34 -12.72 -1.84
CA THR A 4 -3.89 -12.70 -1.94
C THR A 4 -3.36 -12.05 -0.66
N ASP A 5 -2.36 -12.66 -0.03
CA ASP A 5 -1.75 -12.15 1.22
C ASP A 5 -0.87 -10.91 0.98
N GLU A 6 -1.05 -10.26 -0.15
CA GLU A 6 -0.32 -9.05 -0.54
C GLU A 6 -0.90 -7.84 0.21
N PRO A 7 -0.03 -6.97 0.76
CA PRO A 7 -0.48 -5.85 1.58
C PRO A 7 -1.08 -4.70 0.75
N VAL A 8 -0.89 -4.70 -0.56
CA VAL A 8 -1.51 -3.78 -1.53
C VAL A 8 -1.92 -4.56 -2.77
N LEU A 9 -3.15 -4.36 -3.23
CA LEU A 9 -3.68 -4.94 -4.46
C LEU A 9 -3.81 -3.87 -5.54
N PHE A 10 -3.52 -4.25 -6.78
CA PHE A 10 -3.60 -3.36 -7.94
C PHE A 10 -4.48 -3.97 -9.02
N HIS A 11 -5.31 -3.16 -9.68
CA HIS A 11 -5.96 -3.52 -10.94
C HIS A 11 -6.30 -2.28 -11.75
N THR A 12 -6.66 -2.44 -13.03
CA THR A 12 -7.13 -1.35 -13.90
C THR A 12 -8.50 -1.69 -14.47
N THR A 13 -9.41 -0.72 -14.47
CA THR A 13 -10.75 -0.83 -15.06
C THR A 13 -10.99 0.37 -15.96
N GLY A 14 -11.07 0.14 -17.28
CA GLY A 14 -11.07 1.25 -18.25
C GLY A 14 -9.76 2.04 -18.14
N ARG A 15 -9.87 3.35 -17.89
CA ARG A 15 -8.72 4.26 -17.70
C ARG A 15 -8.41 4.57 -16.24
N ALA A 16 -9.12 3.91 -15.31
CA ALA A 16 -8.89 4.04 -13.89
C ALA A 16 -7.99 2.91 -13.37
N ALA A 17 -6.87 3.27 -12.77
CA ALA A 17 -6.05 2.38 -11.98
C ALA A 17 -6.52 2.39 -10.52
N HIS A 18 -6.56 1.22 -9.89
CA HIS A 18 -7.08 1.02 -8.55
C HIS A 18 -5.99 0.47 -7.64
N ILE A 19 -5.85 1.10 -6.47
CA ILE A 19 -4.98 0.66 -5.37
C ILE A 19 -5.90 0.30 -4.21
N THR A 20 -5.83 -0.94 -3.72
CA THR A 20 -6.52 -1.35 -2.48
C THR A 20 -5.48 -1.62 -1.39
N LEU A 21 -5.52 -0.84 -0.31
CA LEU A 21 -4.73 -1.10 0.89
C LEU A 21 -5.32 -2.34 1.60
N ASN A 22 -4.56 -3.42 1.69
CA ASN A 22 -5.08 -4.75 2.03
C ASN A 22 -4.49 -5.30 3.34
N ARG A 23 -4.44 -4.44 4.38
CA ARG A 23 -4.08 -4.84 5.77
C ARG A 23 -5.22 -4.52 6.74
N PRO A 24 -6.44 -5.06 6.56
CA PRO A 24 -7.62 -4.63 7.33
C PRO A 24 -7.49 -4.87 8.84
N LYS A 25 -6.74 -5.91 9.26
CA LYS A 25 -6.45 -6.18 10.67
C LYS A 25 -5.62 -5.08 11.33
N ALA A 26 -4.73 -4.44 10.56
CA ALA A 26 -3.89 -3.32 10.97
C ALA A 26 -4.49 -1.96 10.56
N LEU A 27 -5.79 -1.89 10.28
CA LEU A 27 -6.47 -0.67 9.82
C LEU A 27 -5.80 -0.05 8.57
N ASN A 28 -5.24 -0.91 7.71
CA ASN A 28 -4.54 -0.50 6.50
C ASN A 28 -3.38 0.47 6.78
N ALA A 29 -2.74 0.39 7.95
CA ALA A 29 -1.55 1.16 8.26
C ALA A 29 -0.43 0.87 7.25
N LEU A 30 0.19 1.94 6.73
CA LEU A 30 1.19 1.86 5.67
C LEU A 30 2.53 1.38 6.24
N SER A 31 2.96 0.19 5.83
CA SER A 31 4.35 -0.26 5.99
C SER A 31 5.22 0.28 4.86
N HIS A 32 6.54 0.18 5.01
CA HIS A 32 7.47 0.63 3.98
C HIS A 32 7.35 -0.18 2.67
N GLU A 33 7.10 -1.49 2.76
CA GLU A 33 6.79 -2.32 1.58
C GLU A 33 5.58 -1.79 0.81
N MET A 34 4.48 -1.45 1.50
CA MET A 34 3.31 -0.89 0.85
C MET A 34 3.64 0.41 0.13
N VAL A 35 4.40 1.29 0.78
CA VAL A 35 4.78 2.59 0.21
C VAL A 35 5.59 2.40 -1.07
N ARG A 36 6.60 1.53 -1.11
CA ARG A 36 7.40 1.32 -2.32
C ARG A 36 6.61 0.69 -3.45
N ARG A 37 5.77 -0.30 -3.15
CA ARG A 37 4.88 -0.90 -4.15
C ARG A 37 3.93 0.11 -4.77
N ILE A 38 3.40 1.02 -3.93
CA ILE A 38 2.54 2.12 -4.40
C ILE A 38 3.35 3.11 -5.24
N ASP A 39 4.55 3.48 -4.81
CA ASP A 39 5.44 4.39 -5.55
C ASP A 39 5.81 3.85 -6.94
N ASP A 40 6.22 2.58 -7.02
CA ASP A 40 6.52 1.89 -8.28
C ASP A 40 5.29 1.87 -9.22
N ALA A 41 4.11 1.55 -8.68
CA ALA A 41 2.87 1.52 -9.47
C ALA A 41 2.50 2.91 -9.99
N LEU A 42 2.56 3.93 -9.12
CA LEU A 42 2.27 5.31 -9.50
C LEU A 42 3.26 5.83 -10.54
N GLY A 43 4.57 5.55 -10.38
CA GLY A 43 5.59 5.94 -11.34
C GLY A 43 5.42 5.27 -12.71
N ASN A 44 4.93 4.03 -12.74
CA ASN A 44 4.58 3.37 -14.00
C ASN A 44 3.34 4.01 -14.65
N TRP A 45 2.29 4.28 -13.88
CA TRP A 45 1.05 4.87 -14.39
C TRP A 45 1.17 6.33 -14.79
N GLU A 46 2.07 7.10 -14.16
CA GLU A 46 2.40 8.47 -14.59
C GLU A 46 2.82 8.53 -16.07
N ARG A 47 3.46 7.47 -16.56
CA ARG A 47 3.99 7.37 -17.93
C ARG A 47 3.09 6.59 -18.88
N ASP A 48 1.97 6.08 -18.39
CA ASP A 48 1.05 5.26 -19.17
C ASP A 48 -0.15 6.09 -19.65
N PRO A 49 -0.26 6.41 -20.96
CA PRO A 49 -1.38 7.18 -21.49
C PRO A 49 -2.74 6.44 -21.37
N ALA A 50 -2.74 5.14 -21.09
CA ALA A 50 -3.96 4.39 -20.83
C ALA A 50 -4.59 4.72 -19.47
N VAL A 51 -3.81 5.23 -18.49
CA VAL A 51 -4.29 5.60 -17.16
C VAL A 51 -4.54 7.11 -17.08
N GLU A 52 -5.74 7.50 -16.68
CA GLU A 52 -6.11 8.91 -16.43
C GLU A 52 -6.49 9.21 -14.99
N THR A 53 -6.75 8.17 -14.21
CA THR A 53 -7.28 8.33 -12.86
C THR A 53 -6.73 7.22 -11.98
N VAL A 54 -6.30 7.57 -10.77
CA VAL A 54 -5.92 6.61 -9.74
C VAL A 54 -6.92 6.69 -8.60
N VAL A 55 -7.50 5.56 -8.23
CA VAL A 55 -8.45 5.42 -7.13
C VAL A 55 -7.80 4.60 -6.02
N ILE A 56 -7.82 5.13 -4.79
CA ILE A 56 -7.27 4.44 -3.63
C ILE A 56 -8.41 4.09 -2.67
N THR A 57 -8.48 2.82 -2.28
CA THR A 57 -9.47 2.29 -1.33
C THR A 57 -8.78 1.49 -0.21
N GLY A 58 -9.48 1.34 0.91
CA GLY A 58 -9.05 0.46 2.00
C GLY A 58 -9.88 -0.82 1.99
N ALA A 59 -9.25 -1.98 2.17
CA ALA A 59 -9.96 -3.23 2.38
C ALA A 59 -10.65 -3.25 3.75
N GLY A 60 -11.80 -3.91 3.82
CA GLY A 60 -12.61 -4.05 5.03
C GLY A 60 -13.46 -2.82 5.35
N GLU A 61 -14.12 -2.86 6.52
CA GLU A 61 -15.20 -1.92 6.88
C GLU A 61 -14.73 -0.74 7.75
N ARG A 62 -13.44 -0.68 8.10
CA ARG A 62 -12.92 0.20 9.18
C ARG A 62 -12.28 1.51 8.67
N GLY A 63 -12.38 1.78 7.37
CA GLY A 63 -11.89 3.01 6.74
C GLY A 63 -10.73 2.79 5.76
N LEU A 64 -10.21 3.90 5.22
CA LEU A 64 -9.15 3.89 4.21
C LEU A 64 -7.81 3.42 4.79
N CYS A 65 -7.25 4.17 5.74
CA CYS A 65 -5.92 3.98 6.31
C CYS A 65 -5.82 4.68 7.68
N ALA A 66 -5.18 4.05 8.66
CA ALA A 66 -4.92 4.63 9.98
C ALA A 66 -3.60 5.44 10.08
N GLY A 67 -2.88 5.64 8.98
CA GLY A 67 -1.59 6.33 8.93
C GLY A 67 -0.41 5.39 8.67
N GLY A 68 0.80 5.83 9.01
CA GLY A 68 2.01 5.00 8.92
C GLY A 68 2.09 3.95 10.04
N ASP A 69 2.76 2.83 9.77
CA ASP A 69 3.00 1.76 10.74
C ASP A 69 4.12 2.15 11.72
N ILE A 70 3.83 3.10 12.62
CA ILE A 70 4.79 3.63 13.60
C ILE A 70 5.32 2.54 14.55
N ARG A 71 4.54 1.46 14.77
CA ARG A 71 4.99 0.33 15.59
C ARG A 71 6.15 -0.39 14.92
N SER A 72 6.03 -0.72 13.63
CA SER A 72 7.14 -1.30 12.87
C SER A 72 8.37 -0.39 12.91
N ILE A 73 8.21 0.92 12.72
CA ILE A 73 9.34 1.87 12.80
C ILE A 73 9.98 1.86 14.19
N HIS A 74 9.18 1.78 15.26
CA HIS A 74 9.69 1.73 16.63
C HIS A 74 10.45 0.44 16.93
N ASP A 75 9.91 -0.71 16.52
CA ASP A 75 10.51 -2.01 16.75
C ASP A 75 11.87 -2.11 16.02
N ASP A 76 11.94 -1.69 14.76
CA ASP A 76 13.19 -1.62 13.99
C ASP A 76 14.23 -0.67 14.58
N ALA A 77 13.80 0.49 15.08
CA ALA A 77 14.70 1.42 15.75
C ALA A 77 15.23 0.86 17.08
N ARG A 78 14.43 0.05 17.76
CA ARG A 78 14.79 -0.61 19.02
C ARG A 78 15.73 -1.79 18.81
N ASP A 79 15.47 -2.60 17.79
CA ASP A 79 16.23 -3.82 17.49
C ASP A 79 17.53 -3.50 16.71
N GLY A 80 17.63 -2.29 16.16
CA GLY A 80 18.86 -1.72 15.62
C GLY A 80 19.23 -2.22 14.23
N ASP A 81 18.29 -2.82 13.51
CA ASP A 81 18.48 -3.37 12.17
C ASP A 81 18.07 -2.40 11.05
N GLY A 82 17.25 -1.38 11.36
CA GLY A 82 16.81 -0.34 10.43
C GLY A 82 16.01 -0.86 9.23
N SER A 83 15.47 -2.08 9.30
CA SER A 83 14.89 -2.78 8.16
C SER A 83 13.59 -2.15 7.64
N ALA A 84 12.85 -1.46 8.51
CA ALA A 84 11.57 -0.82 8.24
C ALA A 84 11.71 0.46 7.43
N SER A 85 12.92 1.03 7.34
CA SER A 85 13.21 2.17 6.44
C SER A 85 14.06 1.77 5.23
N ALA A 86 14.52 0.52 5.17
CA ALA A 86 15.51 0.06 4.19
C ALA A 86 15.00 -1.05 3.27
N ALA A 87 14.00 -1.82 3.71
CA ALA A 87 13.39 -2.85 2.89
C ALA A 87 12.49 -2.20 1.89
#